data_AF-A0AA37DFS8-F1
#
_entry.id   AF-A0AA37DFS8-F1
#
_cell.length_a   1.000
_cell.length_b   1.000
_cell.length_c   1.000
_cell.angle_alpha   90.00
_cell.angle_beta   90.00
_cell.angle_gamma   90.00
#
_symmetry.space_group_name_H-M   'P 1'
#
loop_
_entity.id
_entity.type
_entity.pdbx_description
1 polymer ?
#
loop_
_entity_poly.entity_id
_entity_poly.type
_entity_poly.pdbx_seq_one_letter_code
_entity_poly.pdbx_strand_id
1 'polypeptide(L)' 'MKSYSDETGLLVGEIVAMQADEAVLTDGKVDYDKLRPIMFDISSMSYRVIGPVVGKAYHDGLALKK' A
#
# COMPACT_ATOMS: atom_id res chain seq x y z
N MET A 1 -7.46 18.07 9.64
CA MET A 1 -8.20 17.04 10.42
C MET A 1 -9.68 17.28 10.17
N LYS A 2 -10.43 16.27 9.72
CA LYS A 2 -11.88 16.38 9.46
C LYS A 2 -12.70 16.00 10.69
N SER A 3 -12.34 14.92 11.37
CA SER A 3 -12.98 14.49 12.63
C SER A 3 -12.08 13.54 13.42
N TYR A 4 -12.39 13.37 14.70
CA TYR A 4 -11.80 12.35 15.59
C TYR A 4 -12.86 11.84 16.56
N SER A 5 -12.80 10.55 16.90
CA SER A 5 -13.70 9.88 17.85
C SER A 5 -12.89 9.34 19.03
N ASP A 6 -13.14 9.84 20.24
CA ASP A 6 -12.48 9.34 21.46
C ASP A 6 -12.86 7.89 21.78
N GLU A 7 -14.09 7.48 21.46
CA GLU A 7 -14.60 6.12 21.69
C GLU A 7 -13.85 5.07 20.87
N THR A 8 -13.57 5.38 19.60
CA THR A 8 -12.97 4.41 18.65
C THR A 8 -11.50 4.66 18.38
N GLY A 9 -10.98 5.84 18.73
CA GLY A 9 -9.64 6.30 18.37
C GLY A 9 -9.47 6.63 16.87
N LEU A 10 -10.55 6.67 16.08
CA LEU A 10 -10.46 6.91 14.64
C LEU A 10 -10.30 8.40 14.31
N LEU A 11 -9.23 8.73 13.58
CA LEU A 11 -8.97 10.04 13.01
C LEU A 11 -9.26 10.03 11.50
N VAL A 12 -10.11 10.96 11.04
CA VAL A 12 -10.40 11.16 9.61
C VAL A 12 -9.68 12.40 9.11
N GLY A 13 -8.85 12.23 8.09
CA GLY A 13 -8.10 13.29 7.42
C GLY A 13 -8.38 13.32 5.92
N GLU A 14 -8.11 14.47 5.30
CA GLU A 14 -8.06 14.58 3.84
C GLU A 14 -6.61 14.47 3.38
N ILE A 15 -6.36 13.62 2.38
CA ILE A 15 -5.05 13.52 1.74
C ILE A 15 -4.94 14.73 0.80
N VAL A 16 -4.15 15.72 1.19
CA VAL A 16 -3.94 16.95 0.40
C VAL A 16 -2.78 16.82 -0.59
N ALA A 17 -1.83 15.94 -0.34
CA ALA A 17 -0.68 15.68 -1.19
C ALA A 17 -0.05 14.31 -0.87
N MET A 18 0.67 13.75 -1.83
CA MET A 18 1.54 12.59 -1.66
C MET A 18 2.92 12.92 -2.24
N GLN A 19 3.98 12.52 -1.56
CA GLN A 19 5.37 12.75 -1.97
C GLN A 19 6.15 11.45 -1.84
N ALA A 20 7.08 11.23 -2.74
CA ALA A 20 7.97 10.07 -2.73
C ALA A 20 9.35 10.50 -3.24
N ASP A 21 10.39 9.87 -2.71
CA ASP A 21 11.74 10.01 -3.25
C ASP A 21 11.75 9.47 -4.70
N GLU A 22 12.39 10.19 -5.62
CA GLU A 22 12.51 9.76 -7.01
C GLU A 22 13.19 8.39 -7.14
N ALA A 23 14.09 8.05 -6.20
CA ALA A 23 14.78 6.76 -6.15
C ALA A 23 13.82 5.56 -5.97
N VAL A 24 12.61 5.77 -5.43
CA VAL A 24 11.60 4.71 -5.26
C VAL A 24 10.55 4.69 -6.37
N LEU A 25 10.75 5.47 -7.45
CA LEU A 25 9.82 5.52 -8.56
C LEU A 25 10.29 4.66 -9.76
N THR A 26 9.32 4.11 -10.47
CA THR A 26 9.46 3.51 -11.80
C THR A 26 8.27 3.99 -12.63
N ASP A 27 8.52 4.62 -13.79
CA ASP A 27 7.50 5.22 -14.66
C ASP A 27 6.54 6.19 -13.94
N GLY A 28 7.07 6.99 -13.02
CA GLY A 28 6.30 7.96 -12.23
C GLY A 28 5.38 7.35 -11.19
N LYS A 29 5.47 6.03 -10.94
CA LYS A 29 4.71 5.30 -9.91
C LYS A 29 5.67 4.76 -8.87
N VAL A 30 5.18 4.63 -7.64
CA VAL A 30 5.95 4.01 -6.56
C VAL A 30 6.20 2.55 -6.91
N ASP A 31 7.47 2.18 -6.94
CA ASP A 31 7.96 0.83 -7.15
C ASP A 31 8.18 0.18 -5.78
N TYR A 32 7.38 -0.85 -5.48
CA TYR A 32 7.43 -1.49 -4.17
C TYR A 32 8.67 -2.36 -3.97
N ASP A 33 9.32 -2.79 -5.05
CA ASP A 33 10.61 -3.51 -4.98
C ASP A 33 11.74 -2.54 -4.61
N LYS A 34 11.66 -1.27 -5.04
CA LYS A 34 12.59 -0.20 -4.63
C LYS A 34 12.28 0.35 -3.25
N LEU A 35 11.00 0.63 -2.96
CA LEU A 35 10.54 1.18 -1.68
C LEU A 35 10.80 0.21 -0.52
N ARG A 36 10.68 -1.11 -0.76
CA ARG A 36 10.80 -2.19 0.24
C ARG A 36 10.01 -1.90 1.53
N PRO A 37 8.69 -1.69 1.43
CA PRO A 37 7.86 -1.48 2.61
C PRO A 37 7.90 -2.71 3.54
N ILE A 38 7.80 -2.44 4.85
CA ILE A 38 7.64 -3.49 5.86
C ILE A 38 6.16 -3.71 6.16
N MET A 39 5.82 -4.98 6.38
CA MET A 39 4.51 -5.42 6.83
C MET A 39 4.65 -5.98 8.23
N PHE A 40 3.81 -5.52 9.15
CA PHE A 40 3.66 -6.14 10.46
C PHE A 40 2.76 -7.36 10.33
N ASP A 41 3.28 -8.52 10.74
CA ASP A 41 2.56 -9.79 10.79
C ASP A 41 2.24 -10.11 12.25
N ILE A 42 0.99 -9.85 12.65
CA ILE A 42 0.53 -10.06 14.02
C ILE A 42 0.55 -11.52 14.45
N SER A 43 0.35 -12.46 13.50
CA SER A 43 0.28 -13.89 13.79
C SER A 43 1.62 -14.45 14.25
N SER A 44 2.71 -13.90 13.72
CA SER A 44 4.07 -14.28 14.10
C SER A 44 4.81 -13.21 14.90
N MET A 45 4.15 -12.08 15.21
CA MET A 45 4.73 -10.89 15.85
C MET A 45 6.05 -10.45 15.18
N SER A 46 6.09 -10.46 13.84
CA SER A 46 7.31 -10.16 13.08
C SER A 46 7.09 -9.07 12.03
N TYR A 47 8.19 -8.50 11.52
CA TYR A 47 8.19 -7.62 10.35
C TYR A 47 8.70 -8.38 9.14
N ARG A 48 8.00 -8.23 8.01
CA ARG A 48 8.33 -8.89 6.75
C ARG A 48 8.41 -7.87 5.63
N VAL A 49 9.24 -8.13 4.63
CA VAL A 49 9.23 -7.39 3.36
C VAL A 49 8.07 -7.91 2.50
N ILE A 50 7.45 -7.03 1.71
CA ILE A 50 6.45 -7.43 0.72
C ILE A 50 7.11 -8.27 -0.39
N GLY A 51 6.46 -9.37 -0.77
CA GLY A 51 6.94 -10.25 -1.85
C GLY A 51 6.75 -9.66 -3.25
N PRO A 52 7.21 -10.37 -4.30
CA PRO A 52 7.10 -9.90 -5.68
C PRO A 52 5.65 -9.85 -6.16
N VAL A 53 5.42 -9.12 -7.25
CA VAL A 53 4.12 -9.10 -7.96
C VAL A 53 3.79 -10.51 -8.48
N VAL A 54 2.61 -11.02 -8.11
CA VAL A 54 2.13 -12.36 -8.52
C VAL A 54 0.96 -12.33 -9.51
N GLY A 55 0.49 -11.14 -9.89
CA GLY A 55 -0.59 -10.97 -10.86
C GLY A 55 -0.98 -9.50 -11.03
N LYS A 56 -1.75 -9.21 -12.08
CA LYS A 56 -2.25 -7.86 -12.42
C LYS A 56 -3.74 -7.75 -12.13
N ALA A 57 -4.08 -6.91 -11.15
CA ALA A 57 -5.47 -6.56 -10.84
C ALA A 57 -6.18 -5.94 -12.05
N TYR A 58 -7.47 -6.26 -12.21
CA TYR A 58 -8.31 -5.84 -13.35
C TYR A 58 -7.80 -6.24 -14.75
N HIS A 59 -6.83 -7.16 -14.83
CA HIS A 59 -6.26 -7.62 -16.08
C HIS A 59 -6.32 -9.16 -16.18
N ASP A 60 -5.64 -9.87 -15.27
CA ASP A 60 -5.48 -11.33 -15.41
C ASP A 60 -6.83 -12.08 -15.32
N GLY A 61 -7.75 -11.56 -14.51
CA GLY A 61 -9.11 -12.11 -14.38
C GLY A 61 -9.97 -11.97 -15.64
N LEU A 62 -9.60 -11.11 -16.60
CA LEU A 62 -10.35 -10.97 -17.86
C LEU A 62 -10.32 -12.26 -18.69
N ALA A 63 -9.25 -13.06 -18.58
CA ALA A 63 -9.17 -14.36 -19.24
C ALA A 63 -10.24 -15.36 -18.76
N LEU A 64 -10.84 -15.11 -17.59
CA LEU A 64 -11.89 -15.94 -17.00
C LEU A 64 -13.30 -15.41 -17.29
N LYS A 65 -13.42 -14.26 -17.95
CA LYS A 65 -14.70 -13.64 -18.25
C LYS A 65 -15.34 -14.34 -19.46
N LYS A 66 -16.50 -14.94 -19.26
CA LYS A 66 -17.35 -15.48 -20.33
C LYS A 66 -18.02 -14.38 -21.13
#